data_AF-A0A2V6QJP3-F1
#
_entry.id   AF-A0A2V6QJP3-F1
#
_cell.length_a   1.000
_cell.length_b   1.000
_cell.length_c   1.000
_cell.angle_alpha   90.00
_cell.angle_beta   90.00
_cell.angle_gamma   90.00
#
_symmetry.space_group_name_H-M   'P 1'
#
loop_
_entity.id
_entity.type
_entity.pdbx_description
1 polymer ?
#
loop_
_entity_poly.entity_id
_entity_poly.type
_entity_poly.pdbx_seq_one_letter_code
_entity_poly.pdbx_strand_id
1 'polypeptide(L)'
;MWDDRLLEVCRRHADLVAVYESRHGRLGLLLRQTLAPLSVERVDWMAETRAIVRGIVVDFRAARFTGGIVVLQWLPAEDVTRIVARWVRRWDGDPARRSQLTATVERAVADQHFLQARAATPVTLDERDAAALSIRMLMPAGRALDDAGLDSLRVWYETMAPCWLAIRPAQRRRLVLQTHVWIAECALGDPVSGPRLALKDLGPDGALARALIRLITGDDTPTWRSWIDLVRLDLARALGRPRAQRSQAWGRALFMIPYRIAVPRRGRLRGLDGGASARRPA
;
A
#
# COMPACT_ATOMS: atom_id res chain seq x y z
N MET A 1 17.00 9.00 33.46
CA MET A 1 16.52 7.66 33.82
C MET A 1 15.03 7.67 33.55
N TRP A 2 14.52 6.79 32.68
CA TRP A 2 13.09 6.76 32.37
C TRP A 2 12.36 5.99 33.49
N ASP A 3 11.21 6.49 33.94
CA ASP A 3 10.53 6.02 35.15
C ASP A 3 10.16 4.52 35.06
N ASP A 4 10.56 3.74 36.05
CA ASP A 4 10.30 2.29 36.13
C ASP A 4 8.80 1.97 36.06
N ARG A 5 7.94 2.89 36.52
CA ARG A 5 6.48 2.75 36.40
C ARG A 5 6.01 2.77 34.96
N LEU A 6 6.64 3.58 34.11
CA LEU A 6 6.33 3.66 32.68
C LEU A 6 6.82 2.41 31.95
N LEU A 7 7.99 1.88 32.33
CA LEU A 7 8.48 0.60 31.81
C LEU A 7 7.54 -0.55 32.15
N GLU A 8 7.00 -0.58 33.37
CA GLU A 8 6.05 -1.61 33.80
C GLU A 8 4.72 -1.53 33.03
N VAL A 9 4.21 -0.33 32.76
CA VAL A 9 3.07 -0.14 31.85
C VAL A 9 3.41 -0.71 30.48
N CYS A 10 4.59 -0.41 29.91
CA CYS A 10 4.96 -0.92 28.59
C CYS A 10 4.99 -2.45 28.53
N ARG A 11 5.50 -3.13 29.58
CA ARG A 11 5.54 -4.61 29.64
C ARG A 11 4.16 -5.26 29.69
N ARG A 12 3.17 -4.60 30.33
CA ARG A 12 1.81 -5.13 30.47
C ARG A 12 1.04 -5.16 29.15
N HIS A 13 1.39 -4.29 28.21
CA HIS A 13 0.69 -4.14 26.93
C HIS A 13 1.43 -4.87 25.81
N ALA A 14 1.07 -6.12 25.55
CA ALA A 14 1.67 -6.95 24.49
C ALA A 14 1.50 -6.39 23.06
N ASP A 15 0.50 -5.51 22.86
CA ASP A 15 0.27 -4.78 21.62
C ASP A 15 1.19 -3.58 21.42
N LEU A 16 1.86 -3.10 22.48
CA LEU A 16 2.89 -2.10 22.35
C LEU A 16 4.16 -2.77 21.84
N VAL A 17 4.75 -2.25 20.77
CA VAL A 17 5.97 -2.78 20.16
C VAL A 17 7.18 -1.93 20.53
N ALA A 18 7.02 -0.61 20.49
CA ALA A 18 8.08 0.32 20.87
C ALA A 18 7.52 1.66 21.35
N VAL A 19 8.30 2.36 22.16
CA VAL A 19 7.98 3.71 22.61
C VAL A 19 9.15 4.63 22.30
N TYR A 20 8.84 5.75 21.66
CA TYR A 20 9.77 6.80 21.31
C TYR A 20 9.47 8.06 22.13
N GLU A 21 10.50 8.77 22.58
CA GLU A 21 10.35 10.03 23.30
C GLU A 21 10.97 11.18 22.50
N SER A 22 10.19 12.25 22.31
CA SER A 22 10.68 13.48 21.73
C SER A 22 11.47 14.30 22.75
N ARG A 23 12.32 15.20 22.26
CA ARG A 23 12.99 16.21 23.10
C ARG A 23 12.05 17.09 23.93
N HIS A 24 10.76 17.12 23.61
CA HIS A 24 9.73 17.90 24.31
C HIS A 24 8.88 17.04 25.25
N GLY A 25 9.31 15.82 25.59
CA GLY A 25 8.59 14.94 26.53
C GLY A 25 7.30 14.32 25.99
N ARG A 26 7.08 14.38 24.66
CA ARG A 26 5.98 13.64 23.99
C ARG A 26 6.38 12.20 23.73
N LEU A 27 5.43 11.28 23.86
CA LEU A 27 5.61 9.85 23.57
C LEU A 27 4.98 9.47 22.23
N GLY A 28 5.73 8.74 21.42
CA GLY A 28 5.30 8.09 20.20
C GLY A 28 5.13 6.60 20.45
N LEU A 29 3.90 6.12 20.37
CA LEU A 29 3.56 4.71 20.56
C LEU A 29 3.55 3.99 19.21
N LEU A 30 4.37 2.96 19.09
CA LEU A 30 4.30 2.01 17.98
C LEU A 30 3.57 0.77 18.47
N LEU A 31 2.38 0.53 17.92
CA LEU A 31 1.62 -0.69 18.20
C LEU A 31 2.00 -1.84 17.27
N ARG A 32 1.49 -3.05 17.56
CA ARG A 32 1.68 -4.26 16.78
C ARG A 32 0.91 -4.24 15.46
N GLN A 33 -0.19 -3.50 15.39
CA GLN A 33 -1.02 -3.32 14.21
C GLN A 33 -0.25 -2.63 13.07
N THR A 34 -0.63 -2.94 11.83
CA THR A 34 0.00 -2.39 10.62
C THR A 34 -0.06 -0.86 10.59
N LEU A 35 1.00 -0.23 10.06
CA LEU A 35 1.07 1.21 9.82
C LEU A 35 0.38 1.63 8.52
N ALA A 36 0.03 0.66 7.67
CA ALA A 36 -0.64 0.88 6.39
C ALA A 36 -1.85 -0.08 6.25
N PRO A 37 -2.96 0.17 6.97
CA PRO A 37 -4.19 -0.62 6.83
C PRO A 37 -4.81 -0.43 5.45
N LEU A 38 -5.48 -1.45 4.93
CA LEU A 38 -6.29 -1.28 3.72
C LEU A 38 -7.45 -0.30 4.00
N SER A 39 -7.95 0.38 2.95
CA SER A 39 -9.07 1.31 3.09
C SER A 39 -10.33 0.64 3.66
N VAL A 40 -10.54 -0.64 3.34
CA VAL A 40 -11.67 -1.46 3.83
C VAL A 40 -11.51 -1.86 5.30
N GLU A 41 -10.27 -2.11 5.74
CA GLU A 41 -9.94 -2.45 7.13
C GLU A 41 -9.87 -1.19 8.01
N ARG A 42 -9.89 0.00 7.40
CA ARG A 42 -9.53 1.23 8.10
C ARG A 42 -10.48 1.56 9.25
N VAL A 43 -11.76 1.22 9.13
CA VAL A 43 -12.75 1.45 10.18
C VAL A 43 -12.46 0.53 11.37
N ASP A 44 -12.34 -0.78 11.12
CA ASP A 44 -12.11 -1.78 12.17
C ASP A 44 -10.73 -1.64 12.80
N TRP A 45 -9.69 -1.45 11.99
CA TRP A 45 -8.34 -1.14 12.45
C TRP A 45 -8.30 0.14 13.28
N MET A 46 -9.06 1.17 12.92
CA MET A 46 -9.12 2.40 13.70
C MET A 46 -9.86 2.16 15.03
N ALA A 47 -10.92 1.37 15.03
CA ALA A 47 -11.65 1.00 16.24
C ALA A 47 -10.78 0.18 17.19
N GLU A 48 -10.08 -0.84 16.68
CA GLU A 48 -9.17 -1.73 17.41
C GLU A 48 -7.99 -0.94 17.98
N THR A 49 -7.26 -0.18 17.14
CA THR A 49 -6.11 0.62 17.60
C THR A 49 -6.55 1.68 18.61
N ARG A 50 -7.74 2.28 18.49
CA ARG A 50 -8.28 3.20 19.51
C ARG A 50 -8.64 2.51 20.81
N ALA A 51 -9.14 1.28 20.78
CA ALA A 51 -9.44 0.52 22.00
C ALA A 51 -8.15 0.22 22.77
N ILE A 52 -7.13 -0.30 22.08
CA ILE A 52 -5.81 -0.60 22.63
C ILE A 52 -5.15 0.67 23.19
N VAL A 53 -5.10 1.74 22.39
CA VAL A 53 -4.49 3.01 22.81
C VAL A 53 -5.21 3.61 24.01
N ARG A 54 -6.53 3.51 24.10
CA ARG A 54 -7.27 3.99 25.27
C ARG A 54 -6.81 3.28 26.55
N GLY A 55 -6.67 1.95 26.52
CA GLY A 55 -6.14 1.18 27.65
C GLY A 55 -4.71 1.60 28.02
N ILE A 56 -3.83 1.70 27.03
CA ILE A 56 -2.44 2.12 27.23
C ILE A 56 -2.37 3.54 27.82
N VAL A 57 -3.15 4.48 27.30
CA VAL A 57 -3.18 5.88 27.76
C VAL A 57 -3.68 5.96 29.20
N VAL A 58 -4.75 5.23 29.56
CA VAL A 58 -5.26 5.19 30.94
C VAL A 58 -4.17 4.73 31.90
N ASP A 59 -3.44 3.66 31.56
CA ASP A 59 -2.35 3.16 32.38
C ASP A 59 -1.17 4.13 32.48
N PHE A 60 -0.82 4.80 31.37
CA PHE A 60 0.19 5.86 31.38
C PHE A 60 -0.21 7.04 32.28
N ARG A 61 -1.49 7.44 32.24
CA ARG A 61 -2.01 8.50 33.12
C ARG A 61 -2.00 8.07 34.58
N ALA A 62 -2.37 6.82 34.89
CA ALA A 62 -2.27 6.25 36.23
C ALA A 62 -0.81 6.20 36.74
N ALA A 63 0.14 5.95 35.83
CA ALA A 63 1.58 6.06 36.08
C ALA A 63 2.10 7.51 36.12
N ARG A 64 1.20 8.52 36.18
CA ARG A 64 1.49 9.96 36.27
C ARG A 64 2.18 10.59 35.04
N PHE A 65 2.10 9.96 33.87
CA PHE A 65 2.56 10.61 32.64
C PHE A 65 1.60 11.74 32.25
N THR A 66 2.10 12.98 32.17
CA THR A 66 1.30 14.17 31.81
C THR A 66 1.52 14.66 30.38
N GLY A 67 2.57 14.19 29.69
CA GLY A 67 2.91 14.63 28.34
C GLY A 67 1.90 14.24 27.25
N GLY A 68 2.18 14.70 26.03
CA GLY A 68 1.39 14.37 24.84
C GLY A 68 1.74 12.99 24.29
N ILE A 69 0.72 12.25 23.85
CA ILE A 69 0.87 10.91 23.25
C ILE A 69 0.46 10.99 21.78
N VAL A 70 1.30 10.45 20.90
CA VAL A 70 1.00 10.25 19.48
C VAL A 70 1.10 8.77 19.15
N VAL A 71 0.18 8.30 18.32
CA VAL A 71 0.15 6.90 17.88
C VAL A 71 0.67 6.85 16.46
N LEU A 72 1.79 6.16 16.24
CA LEU A 72 2.48 6.15 14.95
C LEU A 72 1.58 5.61 13.83
N GLN A 73 0.72 4.64 14.15
CA GLN A 73 -0.29 4.09 13.25
C GLN A 73 -1.19 5.15 12.62
N TRP A 74 -1.48 6.24 13.30
CA TRP A 74 -2.43 7.26 12.81
C TRP A 74 -1.75 8.39 12.04
N LEU A 75 -0.41 8.37 11.92
CA LEU A 75 0.35 9.42 11.28
C LEU A 75 0.66 9.08 9.81
N PRO A 76 0.90 10.10 8.97
CA PRO A 76 1.47 9.89 7.64
C PRO A 76 2.81 9.14 7.71
N ALA A 77 3.10 8.34 6.67
CA ALA A 77 4.32 7.52 6.60
C ALA A 77 5.62 8.33 6.77
N GLU A 78 5.67 9.54 6.19
CA GLU A 78 6.80 10.46 6.34
C GLU A 78 6.99 10.96 7.78
N ASP A 79 5.91 11.17 8.53
CA ASP A 79 6.01 11.59 9.92
C ASP A 79 6.44 10.42 10.81
N VAL A 80 5.99 9.21 10.51
CA VAL A 80 6.44 7.99 11.21
C VAL A 80 7.94 7.78 11.03
N THR A 81 8.45 7.82 9.78
CA THR A 81 9.89 7.69 9.51
C THR A 81 10.69 8.77 10.22
N ARG A 82 10.21 10.02 10.22
CA ARG A 82 10.85 11.13 10.94
C ARG A 82 10.90 10.91 12.44
N ILE A 83 9.83 10.40 13.05
CA ILE A 83 9.79 10.09 14.49
C ILE A 83 10.76 8.97 14.81
N VAL A 84 10.69 7.85 14.08
CA VAL A 84 11.56 6.68 14.31
C VAL A 84 13.04 7.04 14.16
N ALA A 85 13.38 7.92 13.22
CA ALA A 85 14.77 8.35 12.99
C ALA A 85 15.29 9.38 14.02
N ARG A 86 14.42 10.20 14.63
CA ARG A 86 14.85 11.36 15.43
C ARG A 86 14.53 11.28 16.91
N TRP A 87 13.49 10.55 17.29
CA TRP A 87 13.07 10.45 18.69
C TRP A 87 13.86 9.34 19.38
N VAL A 88 14.15 9.54 20.67
CA VAL A 88 14.91 8.55 21.44
C VAL A 88 14.01 7.36 21.70
N ARG A 89 14.43 6.16 21.25
CA ARG A 89 13.72 4.93 21.59
C ARG A 89 13.94 4.62 23.06
N ARG A 90 12.86 4.63 23.84
CA ARG A 90 12.89 4.41 25.28
C ARG A 90 12.49 2.99 25.67
N TRP A 91 11.64 2.37 24.86
CA TRP A 91 11.23 0.97 25.02
C TRP A 91 11.22 0.23 23.68
N ASP A 92 11.58 -1.05 23.71
CA ASP A 92 11.54 -1.96 22.55
C ASP A 92 11.12 -3.36 23.04
N GLY A 93 9.82 -3.66 22.99
CA GLY A 93 9.28 -4.94 23.45
C GLY A 93 9.28 -6.04 22.39
N ASP A 94 9.33 -5.67 21.11
CA ASP A 94 9.39 -6.59 19.99
C ASP A 94 10.27 -6.01 18.85
N PRO A 95 11.60 -6.17 18.94
CA PRO A 95 12.53 -5.59 17.98
C PRO A 95 12.33 -6.09 16.55
N ALA A 96 11.91 -7.35 16.39
CA ALA A 96 11.65 -7.96 15.10
C ALA A 96 10.42 -7.33 14.44
N ARG A 97 9.30 -7.24 15.17
CA ARG A 97 8.08 -6.59 14.68
C ARG A 97 8.29 -5.11 14.44
N ARG A 98 9.04 -4.41 15.29
CA ARG A 98 9.41 -3.01 15.09
C ARG A 98 10.11 -2.83 13.75
N SER A 99 11.15 -3.62 13.50
CA SER A 99 11.96 -3.54 12.28
C SER A 99 11.14 -3.84 11.02
N GLN A 100 10.21 -4.81 11.11
CA GLN A 100 9.27 -5.10 10.04
C GLN A 100 8.36 -3.90 9.72
N LEU A 101 7.79 -3.27 10.75
CA LEU A 101 6.88 -2.14 10.61
C LEU A 101 7.59 -0.90 10.03
N THR A 102 8.81 -0.61 10.51
CA THR A 102 9.59 0.53 10.01
C THR A 102 10.01 0.34 8.55
N ALA A 103 10.49 -0.86 8.18
CA ALA A 103 10.84 -1.16 6.79
C ALA A 103 9.65 -1.03 5.82
N THR A 104 8.45 -1.39 6.29
CA THR A 104 7.21 -1.24 5.50
C THR A 104 6.92 0.23 5.20
N VAL A 105 7.08 1.11 6.20
CA VAL A 105 6.82 2.55 6.03
C VAL A 105 7.91 3.22 5.21
N GLU A 106 9.18 2.88 5.41
CA GLU A 106 10.29 3.39 4.61
C GLU A 106 10.09 3.10 3.12
N ARG A 107 9.63 1.88 2.80
CA ARG A 107 9.28 1.51 1.43
C ARG A 107 8.11 2.33 0.87
N ALA A 108 7.05 2.53 1.66
CA ALA A 108 5.91 3.34 1.25
C ALA A 108 6.29 4.81 0.98
N VAL A 109 7.20 5.37 1.79
CA VAL A 109 7.74 6.72 1.58
C VAL A 109 8.59 6.78 0.30
N ALA A 110 9.45 5.79 0.08
CA ALA A 110 10.25 5.71 -1.15
C ALA A 110 9.38 5.63 -2.42
N ASP A 111 8.31 4.82 -2.37
CA ASP A 111 7.34 4.71 -3.47
C ASP A 111 6.61 6.04 -3.71
N GLN A 112 6.19 6.73 -2.64
CA GLN A 112 5.53 8.03 -2.74
C GLN A 112 6.46 9.09 -3.36
N HIS A 113 7.72 9.16 -2.93
CA HIS A 113 8.71 10.07 -3.51
C HIS A 113 8.97 9.76 -4.99
N PHE A 114 9.07 8.48 -5.35
CA PHE A 114 9.19 8.07 -6.75
C PHE A 114 8.01 8.54 -7.60
N LEU A 115 6.78 8.38 -7.10
CA LEU A 115 5.57 8.84 -7.79
C LEU A 115 5.50 10.36 -7.91
N GLN A 116 5.86 11.08 -6.85
CA GLN A 116 5.90 12.55 -6.84
C GLN A 116 6.96 13.11 -7.79
N ALA A 117 8.17 12.54 -7.82
CA ALA A 117 9.23 12.95 -8.74
C ALA A 117 8.79 12.81 -10.21
N ARG A 118 7.99 11.80 -10.53
CA ARG A 118 7.39 11.64 -11.86
C ARG A 118 6.26 12.60 -12.17
N ALA A 119 5.48 13.00 -11.17
CA ALA A 119 4.39 13.95 -11.35
C ALA A 119 4.87 15.41 -11.44
N ALA A 120 6.00 15.73 -10.81
CA ALA A 120 6.53 17.08 -10.68
C ALA A 120 7.42 17.55 -11.86
N THR A 121 7.61 16.72 -12.90
CA THR A 121 8.31 17.14 -14.12
C THR A 121 7.31 17.85 -15.04
N PRO A 122 7.31 19.20 -15.16
CA PRO A 122 6.38 19.90 -16.03
C PRO A 122 6.95 19.86 -17.44
N VAL A 123 6.26 19.19 -18.36
CA VAL A 123 6.58 19.27 -19.79
C VAL A 123 5.96 20.56 -20.32
N THR A 124 6.72 21.64 -20.33
CA THR A 124 6.42 22.81 -21.18
C THR A 124 6.72 22.41 -22.62
N LEU A 125 5.68 22.11 -23.38
CA LEU A 125 5.77 21.76 -24.78
C LEU A 125 5.97 23.03 -25.60
N ASP A 126 7.21 23.31 -25.99
CA ASP A 126 7.48 24.15 -27.14
C ASP A 126 7.54 23.24 -28.37
N GLU A 127 6.86 23.62 -29.46
CA GLU A 127 6.54 22.72 -30.59
C GLU A 127 7.78 22.21 -31.34
N ARG A 128 8.94 22.85 -31.14
CA ARG A 128 10.24 22.38 -31.65
C ARG A 128 10.91 21.32 -30.75
N ASP A 129 10.56 21.27 -29.47
CA ASP A 129 11.01 20.24 -28.52
C ASP A 129 10.15 18.98 -28.54
N ALA A 130 8.97 18.98 -29.18
CA ALA A 130 8.19 17.76 -29.40
C ALA A 130 8.97 16.71 -30.24
N ALA A 131 9.84 17.17 -31.15
CA ALA A 131 10.73 16.30 -31.91
C ALA A 131 11.94 15.82 -31.08
N ALA A 132 12.43 16.63 -30.14
CA ALA A 132 13.55 16.28 -29.25
C ALA A 132 13.12 15.44 -28.03
N LEU A 133 11.89 15.60 -27.52
CA LEU A 133 11.26 14.75 -26.50
C LEU A 133 10.91 13.36 -27.03
N SER A 134 10.71 13.23 -28.35
CA SER A 134 10.67 11.94 -29.03
C SER A 134 12.02 11.21 -28.97
N ILE A 135 13.13 11.93 -28.75
CA ILE A 135 14.49 11.40 -28.67
C ILE A 135 14.96 11.22 -27.20
N ARG A 136 14.37 11.93 -26.21
CA ARG A 136 14.77 11.85 -24.79
C ARG A 136 13.86 11.02 -23.87
N MET A 137 12.71 10.53 -24.37
CA MET A 137 12.04 9.33 -23.83
C MET A 137 12.75 8.01 -24.19
N LEU A 138 13.94 8.07 -24.79
CA LEU A 138 14.90 6.96 -24.82
C LEU A 138 15.78 6.97 -23.57
N MET A 139 15.30 6.36 -22.49
CA MET A 139 16.15 5.35 -21.82
C MET A 139 15.97 4.07 -22.62
N PRO A 140 17.07 3.36 -22.93
CA PRO A 140 17.24 2.64 -24.20
C PRO A 140 15.98 1.84 -24.47
N ALA A 141 15.41 1.99 -25.67
CA ALA A 141 14.27 1.22 -26.13
C ALA A 141 14.53 -0.23 -25.71
N GLY A 142 13.90 -0.63 -24.61
CA GLY A 142 14.13 -1.94 -24.05
C GLY A 142 13.66 -2.87 -25.15
N ARG A 143 14.59 -3.69 -25.66
CA ARG A 143 14.29 -4.68 -26.69
C ARG A 143 12.95 -5.33 -26.32
N ALA A 144 12.08 -5.51 -27.33
CA ALA A 144 10.84 -6.24 -27.11
C ALA A 144 11.17 -7.52 -26.33
N LEU A 145 10.38 -7.81 -25.29
CA LEU A 145 10.66 -8.87 -24.32
C LEU A 145 11.06 -10.14 -25.08
N ASP A 146 12.33 -10.51 -24.95
CA ASP A 146 12.94 -11.71 -25.49
C ASP A 146 13.17 -12.72 -24.36
N ASP A 147 13.68 -13.90 -24.69
CA ASP A 147 13.85 -15.00 -23.74
C ASP A 147 14.77 -14.62 -22.57
N ALA A 148 15.85 -13.88 -22.85
CA ALA A 148 16.74 -13.37 -21.80
C ALA A 148 16.04 -12.34 -20.88
N GLY A 149 15.15 -11.52 -21.45
CA GLY A 149 14.29 -10.60 -20.70
C GLY A 149 13.27 -11.33 -19.82
N LEU A 150 12.72 -12.46 -20.28
CA LEU A 150 11.84 -13.34 -19.51
C LEU A 150 12.56 -14.01 -18.34
N ASP A 151 13.76 -14.55 -18.57
CA ASP A 151 14.56 -15.15 -17.49
C ASP A 151 14.90 -14.12 -16.41
N SER A 152 15.33 -12.93 -16.82
CA SER A 152 15.60 -11.83 -15.90
C SER A 152 14.35 -11.36 -15.15
N LEU A 153 13.16 -11.46 -15.77
CA LEU A 153 11.88 -11.17 -15.13
C LEU A 153 11.51 -12.25 -14.10
N ARG A 154 11.79 -13.52 -14.41
CA ARG A 154 11.58 -14.65 -13.49
C ARG A 154 12.44 -14.54 -12.24
N VAL A 155 13.75 -14.25 -12.37
CA VAL A 155 14.63 -14.05 -11.21
C VAL A 155 14.15 -12.89 -10.35
N TRP A 156 13.74 -11.78 -10.97
CA TRP A 156 13.15 -10.66 -10.24
C TRP A 156 11.86 -11.05 -9.51
N TYR A 157 11.00 -11.84 -10.16
CA TYR A 157 9.78 -12.35 -9.55
C TYR A 157 10.15 -13.23 -8.34
N GLU A 158 11.02 -14.22 -8.47
CA GLU A 158 11.43 -15.06 -7.32
C GLU A 158 11.97 -14.24 -6.14
N THR A 159 12.71 -13.17 -6.40
CA THR A 159 13.21 -12.24 -5.35
C THR A 159 12.08 -11.52 -4.59
N MET A 160 10.93 -11.32 -5.22
CA MET A 160 9.76 -10.69 -4.63
C MET A 160 8.87 -11.70 -3.87
N ALA A 161 9.25 -12.98 -3.76
CA ALA A 161 8.52 -14.00 -3.02
C ALA A 161 8.10 -13.61 -1.59
N PRO A 162 8.99 -13.00 -0.78
CA PRO A 162 8.61 -12.52 0.55
C PRO A 162 7.46 -11.50 0.51
N CYS A 163 7.39 -10.67 -0.54
CA CYS A 163 6.39 -9.61 -0.69
C CYS A 163 4.98 -10.16 -0.91
N TRP A 164 4.79 -11.16 -1.79
CA TRP A 164 3.44 -11.75 -1.97
C TRP A 164 3.08 -12.77 -0.91
N LEU A 165 4.04 -13.52 -0.38
CA LEU A 165 3.76 -14.48 0.70
C LEU A 165 3.31 -13.78 1.97
N ALA A 166 3.83 -12.57 2.23
CA ALA A 166 3.44 -11.73 3.36
C ALA A 166 2.09 -11.01 3.18
N ILE A 167 1.43 -11.09 2.01
CA ILE A 167 0.14 -10.42 1.78
C ILE A 167 -0.90 -10.96 2.78
N ARG A 168 -1.55 -10.02 3.46
CA ARG A 168 -2.74 -10.23 4.28
C ARG A 168 -3.88 -9.35 3.73
N PRO A 169 -5.15 -9.77 3.89
CA PRO A 169 -5.61 -11.07 4.40
C PRO A 169 -5.33 -12.23 3.41
N ALA A 170 -5.47 -13.47 3.87
CA ALA A 170 -5.18 -14.66 3.06
C ALA A 170 -5.99 -14.73 1.75
N GLN A 171 -7.23 -14.21 1.76
CA GLN A 171 -8.08 -14.08 0.57
C GLN A 171 -7.47 -13.16 -0.48
N ARG A 172 -6.96 -11.99 -0.07
CA ARG A 172 -6.25 -11.07 -0.97
C ARG A 172 -5.02 -11.73 -1.56
N ARG A 173 -4.24 -12.43 -0.74
CA ARG A 173 -3.06 -13.15 -1.21
C ARG A 173 -3.42 -14.19 -2.28
N ARG A 174 -4.48 -14.97 -2.08
CA ARG A 174 -4.98 -15.93 -3.07
C ARG A 174 -5.37 -15.24 -4.38
N LEU A 175 -6.09 -14.13 -4.32
CA LEU A 175 -6.50 -13.36 -5.50
C LEU A 175 -5.29 -12.77 -6.27
N VAL A 176 -4.32 -12.20 -5.55
CA VAL A 176 -3.08 -11.68 -6.15
C VAL A 176 -2.27 -12.80 -6.81
N LEU A 177 -2.05 -13.92 -6.10
CA LEU A 177 -1.32 -15.06 -6.64
C LEU A 177 -2.04 -15.67 -7.84
N GLN A 178 -3.37 -15.80 -7.80
CA GLN A 178 -4.14 -16.29 -8.94
C GLN A 178 -4.01 -15.36 -10.15
N THR A 179 -3.93 -14.06 -9.93
CA THR A 179 -3.69 -13.09 -11.02
C THR A 179 -2.26 -13.21 -11.56
N HIS A 180 -1.26 -13.46 -10.71
CA HIS A 180 0.12 -13.71 -11.13
C HIS A 180 0.25 -14.97 -11.97
N VAL A 181 -0.41 -16.06 -11.56
CA VAL A 181 -0.48 -17.31 -12.35
C VAL A 181 -1.06 -17.01 -13.73
N TRP A 182 -2.20 -16.31 -13.79
CA TRP A 182 -2.80 -15.95 -15.07
C TRP A 182 -1.88 -15.05 -15.94
N ILE A 183 -1.17 -14.09 -15.35
CA ILE A 183 -0.20 -13.27 -16.09
C ILE A 183 0.93 -14.14 -16.67
N ALA A 184 1.49 -15.03 -15.85
CA ALA A 184 2.58 -15.90 -16.26
C ALA A 184 2.14 -16.86 -17.38
N GLU A 185 0.99 -17.51 -17.23
CA GLU A 185 0.51 -18.53 -18.17
C GLU A 185 -0.09 -17.90 -19.44
N CYS A 186 -0.98 -16.93 -19.30
CA CYS A 186 -1.77 -16.44 -20.42
C CYS A 186 -1.14 -15.23 -21.12
N ALA A 187 -0.48 -14.33 -20.38
CA ALA A 187 0.09 -13.11 -20.96
C ALA A 187 1.57 -13.25 -21.32
N LEU A 188 2.34 -14.05 -20.57
CA LEU A 188 3.79 -14.18 -20.74
C LEU A 188 4.24 -15.56 -21.24
N GLY A 189 3.38 -16.58 -21.22
CA GLY A 189 3.71 -17.93 -21.69
C GLY A 189 4.08 -17.99 -23.18
N ASP A 190 3.48 -17.11 -23.98
CA ASP A 190 3.95 -16.76 -25.33
C ASP A 190 4.03 -15.22 -25.43
N PRO A 191 5.22 -14.60 -25.37
CA PRO A 191 5.38 -13.14 -25.47
C PRO A 191 4.86 -12.54 -26.77
N VAL A 192 4.73 -13.35 -27.82
CA VAL A 192 4.28 -12.91 -29.14
C VAL A 192 2.77 -12.81 -29.19
N SER A 193 2.08 -13.91 -28.94
CA SER A 193 0.63 -14.02 -29.13
C SER A 193 -0.15 -13.91 -27.82
N GLY A 194 0.46 -14.31 -26.71
CA GLY A 194 -0.14 -14.36 -25.36
C GLY A 194 -0.82 -13.06 -24.96
N PRO A 195 -0.18 -11.88 -24.99
CA PRO A 195 -0.82 -10.63 -24.59
C PRO A 195 -2.08 -10.28 -25.40
N ARG A 196 -2.13 -10.66 -26.69
CA ARG A 196 -3.28 -10.42 -27.57
C ARG A 196 -4.42 -11.38 -27.27
N LEU A 197 -4.11 -12.65 -26.99
CA LEU A 197 -5.10 -13.65 -26.60
C LEU A 197 -5.67 -13.34 -25.21
N ALA A 198 -4.78 -13.08 -24.25
CA ALA A 198 -5.12 -12.67 -22.89
C ALA A 198 -6.02 -11.43 -22.85
N LEU A 199 -5.84 -10.46 -23.75
CA LEU A 199 -6.71 -9.28 -23.86
C LEU A 199 -8.17 -9.64 -24.18
N LYS A 200 -8.41 -10.68 -25.00
CA LYS A 200 -9.76 -11.16 -25.32
C LYS A 200 -10.44 -11.79 -24.10
N ASP A 201 -9.65 -12.38 -23.21
CA ASP A 201 -10.12 -13.11 -22.03
C ASP A 201 -10.31 -12.22 -20.78
N LEU A 202 -10.11 -10.89 -20.89
CA LEU A 202 -10.26 -9.93 -19.80
C LEU A 202 -11.66 -9.32 -19.66
N GLY A 203 -12.65 -9.78 -20.45
CA GLY A 203 -14.06 -9.37 -20.35
C GLY A 203 -14.71 -9.66 -18.98
N PRO A 204 -15.91 -9.10 -18.68
CA PRO A 204 -16.62 -9.23 -17.39
C PRO A 204 -16.71 -10.66 -16.88
N ASP A 205 -17.01 -11.58 -17.79
CA ASP A 205 -17.10 -13.01 -17.54
C ASP A 205 -15.89 -13.78 -18.04
N GLY A 206 -14.76 -13.10 -18.27
CA GLY A 206 -13.53 -13.68 -18.79
C GLY A 206 -12.89 -14.71 -17.85
N ALA A 207 -11.93 -15.48 -18.37
CA ALA A 207 -11.31 -16.58 -17.63
C ALA A 207 -10.69 -16.11 -16.30
N LEU A 208 -10.01 -14.96 -16.30
CA LEU A 208 -9.46 -14.34 -15.09
C LEU A 208 -10.57 -13.95 -14.10
N ALA A 209 -11.63 -13.28 -14.57
CA ALA A 209 -12.73 -12.84 -13.72
C ALA A 209 -13.40 -14.04 -13.02
N ARG A 210 -13.72 -15.10 -13.78
CA ARG A 210 -14.33 -16.32 -13.25
C ARG A 210 -13.42 -17.03 -12.24
N ALA A 211 -12.12 -17.12 -12.54
CA ALA A 211 -11.15 -17.72 -11.63
C ALA A 211 -11.07 -16.96 -10.30
N LEU A 212 -11.03 -15.63 -10.35
CA LEU A 212 -10.97 -14.79 -9.16
C LEU A 212 -12.28 -14.81 -8.36
N ILE A 213 -13.44 -14.80 -9.04
CA ILE A 213 -14.75 -14.88 -8.38
C ILE A 213 -14.89 -16.18 -7.57
N ARG A 214 -14.44 -17.32 -8.11
CA ARG A 214 -14.46 -18.61 -7.40
C ARG A 214 -13.62 -18.64 -6.12
N LEU A 215 -12.65 -17.74 -5.97
CA LEU A 215 -11.80 -17.64 -4.79
C LEU A 215 -12.37 -16.73 -3.69
N ILE A 216 -13.45 -16.02 -3.98
CA ILE A 216 -14.12 -15.16 -3.00
C ILE A 216 -14.93 -16.06 -2.05
N THR A 217 -14.63 -15.96 -0.76
CA THR A 217 -15.41 -16.58 0.32
C THR A 217 -16.03 -15.49 1.19
N GLY A 218 -17.24 -15.71 1.71
CA GLY A 218 -17.95 -14.78 2.61
C GLY A 218 -18.71 -13.65 1.91
N ASP A 219 -19.24 -12.72 2.71
CA ASP A 219 -20.17 -11.67 2.28
C ASP A 219 -19.51 -10.46 1.58
N ASP A 220 -18.18 -10.43 1.45
CA ASP A 220 -17.40 -9.34 0.82
C ASP A 220 -17.43 -9.34 -0.72
N THR A 221 -18.35 -10.08 -1.33
CA THR A 221 -18.43 -10.29 -2.78
C THR A 221 -18.47 -8.99 -3.60
N PRO A 222 -19.23 -7.93 -3.23
CA PRO A 222 -19.24 -6.68 -3.99
C PRO A 222 -17.89 -5.94 -3.98
N THR A 223 -17.17 -5.97 -2.86
CA THR A 223 -15.86 -5.34 -2.70
C THR A 223 -14.82 -6.02 -3.58
N TRP A 224 -14.76 -7.35 -3.54
CA TRP A 224 -13.81 -8.11 -4.36
C TRP A 224 -14.14 -8.04 -5.85
N ARG A 225 -15.41 -7.97 -6.24
CA ARG A 225 -15.80 -7.73 -7.64
C ARG A 225 -15.26 -6.40 -8.17
N SER A 226 -15.37 -5.33 -7.37
CA SER A 226 -14.83 -4.01 -7.74
C SER A 226 -13.30 -4.03 -7.94
N TRP A 227 -12.58 -4.79 -7.10
CA TRP A 227 -11.14 -4.99 -7.26
C TRP A 227 -10.82 -5.81 -8.52
N ILE A 228 -11.57 -6.89 -8.80
CA ILE A 228 -11.40 -7.71 -10.00
C ILE A 228 -11.57 -6.86 -11.27
N ASP A 229 -12.58 -5.99 -11.31
CA ASP A 229 -12.83 -5.12 -12.46
C ASP A 229 -11.70 -4.12 -12.68
N LEU A 230 -11.16 -3.53 -11.61
CA LEU A 230 -10.00 -2.63 -11.70
C LEU A 230 -8.76 -3.33 -12.21
N VAL A 231 -8.43 -4.50 -11.66
CA VAL A 231 -7.29 -5.30 -12.11
C VAL A 231 -7.44 -5.68 -13.58
N ARG A 232 -8.64 -6.08 -14.01
CA ARG A 232 -8.92 -6.41 -15.41
C ARG A 232 -8.77 -5.21 -16.33
N LEU A 233 -9.29 -4.04 -15.95
CA LEU A 233 -9.16 -2.82 -16.74
C LEU A 233 -7.71 -2.34 -16.84
N ASP A 234 -6.95 -2.42 -15.75
CA ASP A 234 -5.53 -2.06 -15.74
C ASP A 234 -4.69 -3.05 -16.55
N LEU A 235 -4.98 -4.35 -16.46
CA LEU A 235 -4.35 -5.38 -17.30
C LEU A 235 -4.70 -5.16 -18.77
N ALA A 236 -5.95 -4.89 -19.11
CA ALA A 236 -6.36 -4.65 -20.49
C ALA A 236 -5.61 -3.44 -21.08
N ARG A 237 -5.49 -2.35 -20.31
CA ARG A 237 -4.68 -1.18 -20.71
C ARG A 237 -3.20 -1.52 -20.87
N ALA A 238 -2.64 -2.35 -19.99
CA ALA A 238 -1.22 -2.73 -20.05
C ALA A 238 -0.92 -3.69 -21.21
N LEU A 239 -1.78 -4.68 -21.47
CA LEU A 239 -1.64 -5.65 -22.55
C LEU A 239 -1.91 -5.03 -23.93
N GLY A 240 -2.77 -4.01 -23.99
CA GLY A 240 -3.05 -3.25 -25.21
C GLY A 240 -1.86 -2.45 -25.77
N ARG A 241 -0.74 -2.35 -25.03
CA ARG A 241 0.46 -1.66 -25.52
C ARG A 241 1.03 -2.33 -26.78
N PRO A 242 1.56 -1.57 -27.75
CA PRO A 242 2.25 -2.12 -28.92
C PRO A 242 3.41 -3.04 -28.52
N ARG A 243 3.66 -4.10 -29.30
CA ARG A 243 4.71 -5.10 -29.03
C ARG A 243 6.08 -4.46 -28.78
N ALA A 244 6.44 -3.45 -29.59
CA ALA A 244 7.71 -2.74 -29.46
C ALA A 244 7.91 -2.05 -28.09
N GLN A 245 6.84 -1.86 -27.31
CA GLN A 245 6.87 -1.22 -25.99
C GLN A 245 6.75 -2.22 -24.83
N ARG A 246 6.66 -3.52 -25.13
CA ARG A 246 6.56 -4.59 -24.14
C ARG A 246 7.96 -5.06 -23.76
N SER A 247 8.64 -4.30 -22.92
CA SER A 247 9.96 -4.64 -22.39
C SER A 247 9.87 -5.42 -21.08
N GLN A 248 11.02 -5.76 -20.49
CA GLN A 248 11.06 -6.32 -19.13
C GLN A 248 10.35 -5.43 -18.10
N ALA A 249 10.47 -4.11 -18.21
CA ALA A 249 9.79 -3.17 -17.32
C ALA A 249 8.27 -3.24 -17.45
N TRP A 250 7.76 -3.51 -18.65
CA TRP A 250 6.35 -3.79 -18.87
C TRP A 250 5.93 -5.10 -18.19
N GLY A 251 6.72 -6.17 -18.31
CA GLY A 251 6.47 -7.44 -17.62
C GLY A 251 6.40 -7.27 -16.10
N ARG A 252 7.35 -6.52 -15.51
CA ARG A 252 7.32 -6.16 -14.07
C ARG A 252 6.06 -5.38 -13.70
N ALA A 253 5.67 -4.41 -14.54
CA ALA A 253 4.48 -3.61 -14.30
C ALA A 253 3.20 -4.46 -14.27
N LEU A 254 3.09 -5.52 -15.09
CA LEU A 254 1.95 -6.44 -15.05
C LEU A 254 1.78 -7.07 -13.68
N PHE A 255 2.87 -7.60 -13.10
CA PHE A 255 2.85 -8.24 -11.77
C PHE A 255 2.54 -7.25 -10.63
N MET A 256 2.69 -5.94 -10.86
CA MET A 256 2.36 -4.90 -9.89
C MET A 256 0.90 -4.43 -9.95
N ILE A 257 0.17 -4.71 -11.03
CA ILE A 257 -1.24 -4.31 -11.17
C ILE A 257 -2.14 -4.86 -10.06
N PRO A 258 -2.04 -6.14 -9.62
CA PRO A 258 -2.88 -6.68 -8.55
C PRO A 258 -2.71 -5.99 -7.20
N TYR A 259 -1.62 -5.25 -7.02
CA TYR A 259 -1.32 -4.49 -5.80
C TYR A 259 -1.96 -3.11 -5.80
N ARG A 260 -2.45 -2.63 -6.95
CA ARG A 260 -3.09 -1.31 -7.05
C ARG A 260 -4.41 -1.30 -6.29
N ILE A 261 -4.62 -0.21 -5.56
CA ILE A 261 -5.82 0.02 -4.76
C ILE A 261 -6.74 0.95 -5.54
N ALA A 262 -8.04 0.65 -5.53
CA ALA A 262 -9.07 1.57 -5.98
C ALA A 262 -8.96 2.88 -5.19
N VAL A 263 -8.67 4.00 -5.85
CA VAL A 263 -8.86 5.32 -5.23
C VAL A 263 -10.36 5.63 -5.30
N PRO A 264 -11.07 5.78 -4.17
CA PRO A 264 -12.45 6.25 -4.22
C PRO A 264 -12.45 7.65 -4.84
N ARG A 265 -13.14 7.84 -5.96
CA ARG A 265 -13.44 9.18 -6.47
C ARG A 265 -14.15 9.95 -5.36
N ARG A 266 -13.57 11.07 -4.89
CA ARG A 266 -14.20 11.98 -3.93
C ARG A 266 -15.54 12.46 -4.49
N GLY A 267 -16.62 11.83 -4.06
CA GLY A 267 -17.99 12.27 -4.27
C GLY A 267 -18.57 12.80 -2.96
N ARG A 268 -18.71 14.14 -2.88
CA ARG A 268 -19.58 14.88 -1.95
C ARG A 268 -19.47 14.56 -0.45
N LEU A 269 -18.50 15.17 0.21
CA LEU A 269 -18.71 15.74 1.54
C LEU A 269 -19.06 17.22 1.36
N ARG A 270 -20.32 17.49 1.02
CA ARG A 270 -20.95 18.81 1.15
C ARG A 270 -22.24 18.56 1.94
N GLY A 271 -22.30 19.07 3.16
CA GLY A 271 -23.48 19.00 4.00
C GLY A 271 -23.22 18.59 5.45
N LEU A 272 -22.31 19.27 6.15
CA LEU A 272 -22.34 19.40 7.61
C LEU A 272 -21.76 20.78 7.98
N ASP A 273 -22.32 21.82 7.38
CA ASP A 273 -22.31 23.19 7.89
C ASP A 273 -23.76 23.68 7.88
N GLY A 274 -24.24 24.14 9.04
CA GLY A 274 -25.63 24.52 9.31
C GLY A 274 -26.10 23.79 10.57
N GLY A 275 -25.89 24.31 11.77
CA GLY A 275 -26.12 25.68 12.17
C GLY A 275 -27.12 25.60 13.31
N ALA A 276 -26.60 25.69 14.53
CA ALA A 276 -27.41 25.79 15.72
C ALA A 276 -28.34 27.01 15.61
N SER A 277 -29.65 26.80 15.73
CA SER A 277 -30.59 27.87 16.04
C SER A 277 -31.40 27.45 17.26
N ALA A 278 -31.02 28.08 18.38
CA ALA A 278 -31.68 27.97 19.66
C ALA A 278 -33.06 28.62 19.56
N ARG A 279 -34.10 27.87 19.91
CA ARG A 279 -35.41 28.43 20.27
C ARG A 279 -35.29 29.17 21.59
N ARG A 280 -35.81 30.40 21.63
CA ARG A 280 -36.29 31.04 22.87
C ARG A 280 -37.79 31.30 22.75
N PRO A 281 -38.53 31.25 23.85
CA PRO A 281 -39.99 31.12 23.85
C PRO A 281 -40.69 32.48 23.87
N ALA A 282 -41.96 32.45 23.47
CA ALA A 282 -43.03 33.27 24.04
C ALA A 282 -44.08 32.32 24.60
#